data_AF-A0A938SFR1-F1
#
_entry.id   AF-A0A938SFR1-F1
#
_cell.length_a   1.000
_cell.length_b   1.000
_cell.length_c   1.000
_cell.angle_alpha   90.00
_cell.angle_beta   90.00
_cell.angle_gamma   90.00
#
_symmetry.space_group_name_H-M   'P 1'
#
loop_
_entity.id
_entity.type
_entity.pdbx_description
1 polymer ?
#
loop_
_entity_poly.entity_id
_entity_poly.type
_entity_poly.pdbx_seq_one_letter_code
_entity_poly.pdbx_strand_id
1 'polypeptide(L)'
;MIRASMTSIVCVALMSCALGEDSMKADHYLATNGNDAWSGRLAEPNRDKTDGPFATFTRVQKALREASVRRAERPLTILIRGGTYRLTEPIRLSAADSGAKDAPVTFAAYPGEKPVFSGGRPVTGWRRGEKGVWTAQLEDVKNGKWHFRELFVNGRRAVRARSPNEGFFKVVELAEKDKKAGARWNEGVDAFKFKPGDLKAWAKPNEVEVVVLHSWNTSRMRIASVDEKESLITFTAKTTFRPLAWD
;
A
#
# COMPACT_ATOMS: atom_id res chain seq x y z
N MET A 1 -37.35 -43.49 -61.77
CA MET A 1 -35.93 -43.30 -62.14
C MET A 1 -35.45 -42.01 -61.50
N ILE A 2 -34.33 -42.10 -60.78
CA ILE A 2 -33.69 -41.18 -59.84
C ILE A 2 -33.64 -39.71 -60.29
N ARG A 3 -33.90 -38.76 -59.35
CA ARG A 3 -33.12 -37.52 -59.10
C ARG A 3 -33.82 -36.69 -58.02
N ALA A 4 -33.32 -36.66 -56.78
CA ALA A 4 -32.17 -35.90 -56.26
C ALA A 4 -32.66 -34.62 -55.56
N SER A 5 -32.84 -34.74 -54.23
CA SER A 5 -33.17 -33.63 -53.35
C SER A 5 -31.91 -32.81 -53.08
N MET A 6 -31.90 -31.55 -53.52
CA MET A 6 -30.78 -30.62 -53.35
C MET A 6 -30.91 -29.93 -51.97
N THR A 7 -30.14 -30.41 -51.00
CA THR A 7 -30.00 -29.73 -49.70
C THR A 7 -28.94 -28.64 -49.85
N SER A 8 -29.37 -27.38 -49.94
CA SER A 8 -28.47 -26.23 -49.94
C SER A 8 -27.82 -26.06 -48.57
N ILE A 9 -26.52 -26.36 -48.48
CA ILE A 9 -25.68 -26.02 -47.33
C ILE A 9 -25.25 -24.56 -47.50
N VAL A 10 -25.78 -23.67 -46.67
CA VAL A 10 -25.30 -22.29 -46.55
C VAL A 10 -24.04 -22.30 -45.68
N CYS A 11 -22.87 -22.20 -46.32
CA CYS A 11 -21.61 -21.93 -45.63
C CYS A 11 -21.60 -20.46 -45.17
N VAL A 12 -21.89 -20.22 -43.89
CA VAL A 12 -21.62 -18.93 -43.25
C VAL A 12 -20.12 -18.85 -43.01
N ALA A 13 -19.40 -18.16 -43.90
CA ALA A 13 -18.01 -17.80 -43.68
C ALA A 13 -17.95 -16.78 -42.54
N LEU A 14 -17.63 -17.24 -41.33
CA LEU A 14 -17.23 -16.38 -40.23
C LEU A 14 -15.88 -15.77 -40.60
N MET A 15 -15.92 -14.59 -41.21
CA MET A 15 -14.76 -13.73 -41.40
C MET A 15 -14.35 -13.23 -40.01
N SER A 16 -13.48 -14.00 -39.37
CA SER A 16 -12.84 -13.61 -38.12
C SER A 16 -11.97 -12.40 -38.44
N CYS A 17 -12.44 -11.20 -38.12
CA CYS A 17 -11.59 -10.03 -37.97
C CYS A 17 -10.62 -10.34 -36.83
N ALA A 18 -9.45 -10.88 -37.18
CA ALA A 18 -8.30 -10.80 -36.33
C ALA A 18 -8.01 -9.31 -36.13
N LEU A 19 -8.54 -8.74 -35.05
CA LEU A 19 -7.96 -7.56 -34.45
C LEU A 19 -6.53 -7.94 -34.15
N GLY A 20 -5.60 -7.48 -34.98
CA GLY A 20 -4.18 -7.63 -34.70
C GLY A 20 -3.94 -7.01 -33.33
N GLU A 21 -3.60 -7.84 -32.35
CA GLU A 21 -2.81 -7.37 -31.22
C GLU A 21 -1.51 -6.87 -31.82
N ASP A 22 -1.44 -5.56 -32.06
CA ASP A 22 -0.17 -4.89 -32.27
C ASP A 22 0.58 -5.05 -30.94
N SER A 23 1.29 -6.16 -30.81
CA SER A 23 2.02 -6.51 -29.61
C SER A 23 3.02 -5.38 -29.38
N MET A 24 2.76 -4.50 -28.42
CA MET A 24 3.71 -3.49 -28.00
C MET A 24 5.03 -4.22 -27.69
N LYS A 25 6.03 -3.99 -28.54
CA LYS A 25 7.30 -4.72 -28.49
C LYS A 25 8.08 -4.25 -27.26
N ALA A 26 8.02 -5.02 -26.17
CA ALA A 26 8.89 -4.83 -25.03
C ALA A 26 10.26 -5.48 -25.26
N ASP A 27 11.29 -4.94 -24.61
CA ASP A 27 12.60 -5.59 -24.50
C ASP A 27 12.53 -6.74 -23.50
N HIS A 28 11.84 -6.50 -22.38
CA HIS A 28 11.65 -7.47 -21.33
C HIS A 28 10.25 -7.37 -20.70
N TYR A 29 9.82 -8.47 -20.11
CA TYR A 29 8.56 -8.60 -19.40
C TYR A 29 8.81 -9.02 -17.96
N LEU A 30 8.00 -8.48 -17.05
CA LEU A 30 7.94 -8.87 -15.64
C LEU A 30 6.55 -9.43 -15.36
N ALA A 31 6.47 -10.63 -14.77
CA ALA A 31 5.18 -11.27 -14.47
C ALA A 31 5.24 -12.07 -13.16
N THR A 32 4.10 -12.19 -12.46
CA THR A 32 4.01 -12.99 -11.22
C THR A 32 4.14 -14.50 -11.44
N ASN A 33 3.98 -14.97 -12.69
CA ASN A 33 4.24 -16.34 -13.13
C ASN A 33 5.58 -16.48 -13.87
N GLY A 34 6.46 -15.48 -13.77
CA GLY A 34 7.78 -15.46 -14.39
C GLY A 34 8.80 -16.35 -13.71
N ASN A 35 10.01 -16.41 -14.29
CA ASN A 35 11.18 -17.08 -13.73
C ASN A 35 12.44 -16.27 -14.07
N ASP A 36 13.31 -16.03 -13.09
CA ASP A 36 14.51 -15.21 -13.28
C ASP A 36 15.63 -15.91 -14.08
N ALA A 37 15.50 -17.21 -14.31
CA ALA A 37 16.36 -17.99 -15.21
C ALA A 37 15.98 -17.86 -16.69
N TRP A 38 14.77 -17.37 -16.99
CA TRP A 38 14.32 -17.15 -18.37
C TRP A 38 14.96 -15.91 -19.00
N SER A 39 14.73 -15.71 -20.30
CA SER A 39 15.26 -14.57 -21.06
C SER A 39 14.54 -13.26 -20.75
N GLY A 40 13.31 -13.34 -20.25
CA GLY A 40 12.43 -12.20 -20.04
C GLY A 40 11.83 -11.64 -21.32
N ARG A 41 12.09 -12.21 -22.50
CA ARG A 41 11.68 -11.62 -23.80
C ARG A 41 10.27 -12.01 -24.25
N LEU A 42 9.65 -12.98 -23.58
CA LEU A 42 8.29 -13.40 -23.87
C LEU A 42 7.34 -12.83 -22.81
N ALA A 43 6.18 -12.34 -23.24
CA ALA A 43 5.15 -11.83 -22.35
C ALA A 43 4.58 -12.92 -21.44
N GLU A 44 4.63 -14.18 -21.88
CA GLU A 44 4.12 -15.36 -21.21
C GLU A 44 5.13 -16.49 -21.24
N PRO A 45 5.09 -17.42 -20.26
CA PRO A 45 5.84 -18.66 -20.34
C PRO A 45 5.51 -19.39 -21.63
N ASN A 46 6.54 -19.87 -22.35
CA ASN A 46 6.32 -20.76 -23.48
C ASN A 46 5.72 -22.10 -23.02
N ARG A 47 5.19 -22.89 -23.97
CA ARG A 47 4.50 -24.15 -23.68
C ARG A 47 5.31 -25.10 -22.81
N ASP A 48 6.62 -25.17 -23.06
CA ASP A 48 7.54 -26.08 -22.38
C ASP A 48 8.10 -25.50 -21.07
N LYS A 49 7.72 -24.27 -20.70
CA LYS A 49 8.21 -23.51 -19.53
C LYS A 49 9.74 -23.39 -19.47
N THR A 50 10.37 -23.35 -20.64
CA THR A 50 11.82 -23.17 -20.81
C THR A 50 12.20 -21.70 -21.00
N ASP A 51 11.24 -20.85 -21.37
CA ASP A 51 11.43 -19.40 -21.46
C ASP A 51 10.12 -18.64 -21.13
N GLY A 52 10.22 -17.34 -20.87
CA GLY A 52 9.10 -16.53 -20.40
C GLY A 52 9.53 -15.17 -19.82
N PRO A 53 8.63 -14.49 -19.07
CA PRO A 53 8.93 -13.22 -18.39
C PRO A 53 9.81 -13.43 -17.15
N PHE A 54 10.52 -12.39 -16.72
CA PHE A 54 11.21 -12.41 -15.42
C PHE A 54 10.21 -12.44 -14.26
N ALA A 55 10.63 -12.99 -13.11
CA ALA A 55 9.81 -13.03 -11.89
C ALA A 55 10.03 -11.80 -11.00
N THR A 56 11.24 -11.24 -11.00
CA THR A 56 11.64 -10.17 -10.08
C THR A 56 12.12 -8.90 -10.78
N PHE A 57 11.89 -7.76 -10.12
CA PHE A 57 12.41 -6.47 -10.59
C PHE A 57 13.94 -6.44 -10.56
N THR A 58 14.57 -7.10 -9.59
CA THR A 58 16.03 -7.24 -9.50
C THR A 58 16.62 -7.88 -10.75
N ARG A 59 15.97 -8.93 -11.28
CA ARG A 59 16.40 -9.58 -12.51
C ARG A 59 16.24 -8.67 -13.74
N VAL A 60 15.14 -7.91 -13.81
CA VAL A 60 14.92 -6.87 -14.82
C VAL A 60 16.07 -5.86 -14.80
N GLN A 61 16.43 -5.32 -13.63
CA GLN A 61 17.54 -4.38 -13.48
C GLN A 61 18.87 -4.97 -13.96
N LYS A 62 19.15 -6.22 -13.60
CA LYS A 62 20.35 -6.92 -14.09
C LYS A 62 20.36 -7.01 -15.62
N ALA A 63 19.23 -7.38 -16.24
CA ALA A 63 19.12 -7.45 -17.69
C ALA A 63 19.31 -6.07 -18.35
N LEU A 64 18.76 -5.02 -17.75
CA LEU A 64 18.94 -3.64 -18.21
C LEU A 64 20.40 -3.20 -18.13
N ARG A 65 21.11 -3.55 -17.06
CA ARG A 65 22.54 -3.22 -16.91
C ARG A 65 23.41 -3.99 -17.91
N GLU A 66 23.09 -5.26 -18.15
CA GLU A 66 23.75 -6.07 -19.19
C GLU A 66 23.49 -5.53 -20.61
N ALA A 67 22.33 -4.92 -20.83
CA ALA A 67 21.99 -4.22 -22.06
C ALA A 67 22.64 -2.83 -22.14
N SER A 68 22.73 -2.08 -21.03
CA SER A 68 23.28 -0.72 -20.97
C SER A 68 24.80 -0.68 -21.11
N VAL A 69 25.52 -1.75 -20.71
CA VAL A 69 26.92 -1.99 -21.11
C VAL A 69 27.10 -1.96 -22.63
N ARG A 70 26.03 -2.22 -23.39
CA ARG A 70 25.99 -2.17 -24.87
C ARG A 70 25.36 -0.87 -25.43
N ARG A 71 25.24 0.18 -24.59
CA ARG A 71 25.02 1.61 -24.92
C ARG A 71 23.57 2.13 -25.03
N ALA A 72 23.48 3.46 -24.81
CA ALA A 72 22.33 4.36 -24.86
C ALA A 72 21.80 4.65 -26.29
N GLU A 73 21.75 3.65 -27.17
CA GLU A 73 21.49 3.87 -28.61
C GLU A 73 20.01 3.74 -29.01
N ARG A 74 19.14 3.24 -28.12
CA ARG A 74 17.69 3.22 -28.35
C ARG A 74 16.89 3.13 -27.04
N PRO A 75 15.61 3.52 -27.05
CA PRO A 75 14.71 3.30 -25.91
C PRO A 75 14.61 1.82 -25.52
N LEU A 76 14.49 1.57 -24.22
CA LEU A 76 14.23 0.25 -23.65
C LEU A 76 12.87 0.24 -22.95
N THR A 77 12.02 -0.72 -23.27
CA THR A 77 10.68 -0.86 -22.66
C THR A 77 10.56 -2.16 -21.88
N ILE A 78 10.13 -2.05 -20.62
CA ILE A 78 9.79 -3.16 -19.76
C ILE A 78 8.28 -3.13 -19.54
N LEU A 79 7.58 -4.17 -19.99
CA LEU A 79 6.16 -4.33 -19.73
C LEU A 79 5.90 -5.24 -18.54
N ILE A 80 5.14 -4.72 -17.58
CA ILE A 80 4.86 -5.39 -16.31
C ILE A 80 3.44 -5.93 -16.37
N ARG A 81 3.30 -7.25 -16.36
CA ARG A 81 2.01 -7.94 -16.33
C ARG A 81 1.28 -7.63 -15.03
N GLY A 82 -0.04 -7.63 -15.08
CA GLY A 82 -0.96 -7.52 -13.97
C GLY A 82 -0.70 -8.58 -12.91
N GLY A 83 -0.96 -8.20 -11.67
CA GLY A 83 -0.63 -9.01 -10.51
C GLY A 83 -0.13 -8.14 -9.36
N THR A 84 0.00 -8.77 -8.19
CA THR A 84 0.56 -8.10 -7.00
C THR A 84 1.97 -8.59 -6.74
N TYR A 85 2.95 -7.71 -6.95
CA TYR A 85 4.36 -7.92 -6.68
C TYR A 85 4.65 -7.48 -5.24
N ARG A 86 4.85 -8.47 -4.36
CA ARG A 86 5.14 -8.21 -2.95
C ARG A 86 6.60 -7.85 -2.76
N LEU A 87 6.83 -6.67 -2.18
CA LEU A 87 8.16 -6.14 -1.92
C LEU A 87 8.51 -6.35 -0.44
N THR A 88 9.61 -7.05 -0.19
CA THR A 88 10.22 -7.15 1.14
C THR A 88 11.24 -6.04 1.40
N GLU A 89 11.67 -5.36 0.34
CA GLU A 89 12.62 -4.26 0.35
C GLU A 89 12.27 -3.23 -0.76
N PRO A 90 12.76 -1.98 -0.66
CA PRO A 90 12.53 -0.98 -1.70
C PRO A 90 13.16 -1.38 -3.04
N ILE A 91 12.47 -1.10 -4.14
CA ILE A 91 13.09 -1.07 -5.46
C ILE A 91 14.08 0.10 -5.49
N ARG A 92 15.36 -0.18 -5.72
CA ARG A 92 16.42 0.83 -5.77
C ARG A 92 16.88 1.03 -7.20
N LEU A 93 16.46 2.13 -7.80
CA LEU A 93 17.00 2.62 -9.08
C LEU A 93 18.22 3.49 -8.80
N SER A 94 19.27 3.28 -9.57
CA SER A 94 20.56 3.97 -9.50
C SER A 94 20.95 4.53 -10.88
N ALA A 95 22.07 5.25 -10.95
CA ALA A 95 22.61 5.72 -12.23
C ALA A 95 22.88 4.60 -13.25
N ALA A 96 23.15 3.37 -12.80
CA ALA A 96 23.33 2.21 -13.67
C ALA A 96 22.04 1.75 -14.38
N ASP A 97 20.88 2.21 -13.90
CA ASP A 97 19.55 1.88 -14.44
C ASP A 97 19.00 3.02 -15.33
N SER A 98 19.75 4.11 -15.48
CA SER A 98 19.35 5.28 -16.26
C SER A 98 19.41 5.01 -17.77
N GLY A 99 18.42 5.53 -18.48
CA GLY A 99 18.51 5.76 -19.93
C GLY A 99 19.15 7.13 -20.24
N ALA A 100 19.12 7.50 -21.51
CA ALA A 100 19.45 8.86 -21.97
C ALA A 100 18.18 9.59 -22.44
N LYS A 101 18.28 10.91 -22.67
CA LYS A 101 17.15 11.73 -23.15
C LYS A 101 16.47 11.14 -24.38
N ASP A 102 17.26 10.71 -25.37
CA ASP A 102 16.76 10.15 -26.64
C ASP A 102 16.68 8.60 -26.63
N ALA A 103 17.02 7.99 -25.49
CA ALA A 103 16.99 6.54 -25.28
C ALA A 103 16.55 6.23 -23.83
N PRO A 104 15.30 6.54 -23.46
CA PRO A 104 14.81 6.34 -22.10
C PRO A 104 14.66 4.85 -21.77
N VAL A 105 14.69 4.54 -20.48
CA VAL A 105 14.22 3.26 -19.94
C VAL A 105 12.81 3.45 -19.39
N THR A 106 11.85 2.75 -19.96
CA THR A 106 10.43 2.86 -19.61
C THR A 106 9.95 1.58 -18.93
N PHE A 107 9.48 1.72 -17.69
CA PHE A 107 8.72 0.69 -16.99
C PHE A 107 7.24 1.04 -17.11
N ALA A 108 6.46 0.18 -17.75
CA ALA A 108 5.04 0.41 -17.96
C ALA A 108 4.22 -0.84 -17.62
N ALA A 109 2.94 -0.64 -17.31
CA ALA A 109 2.00 -1.75 -17.25
C ALA A 109 1.86 -2.37 -18.64
N TYR A 110 1.73 -3.69 -18.71
CA TYR A 110 1.27 -4.35 -19.93
C TYR A 110 -0.12 -3.81 -20.31
N PRO A 111 -0.41 -3.59 -21.61
CA PRO A 111 -1.66 -2.97 -22.04
C PRO A 111 -2.91 -3.60 -21.42
N GLY A 112 -3.79 -2.78 -20.84
CA GLY A 112 -5.02 -3.22 -20.19
C GLY A 112 -4.85 -3.86 -18.81
N GLU A 113 -3.62 -4.12 -18.36
CA GLU A 113 -3.33 -4.75 -17.08
C GLU A 113 -2.95 -3.73 -15.99
N LYS A 114 -3.10 -4.11 -14.72
CA LYS A 114 -2.83 -3.24 -13.56
C LYS A 114 -1.86 -3.92 -12.59
N PRO A 115 -0.55 -3.83 -12.81
CA PRO A 115 0.44 -4.31 -11.85
C PRO A 115 0.41 -3.47 -10.57
N VAL A 116 0.54 -4.13 -9.42
CA VAL A 116 0.59 -3.49 -8.10
C VAL A 116 1.86 -3.92 -7.39
N PHE A 117 2.77 -2.98 -7.14
CA PHE A 117 3.88 -3.19 -6.21
C PHE A 117 3.41 -2.90 -4.79
N SER A 118 3.45 -3.90 -3.92
CA SER A 118 2.92 -3.81 -2.56
C SER A 118 3.98 -4.13 -1.52
N GLY A 119 4.26 -3.18 -0.63
CA GLY A 119 5.01 -3.43 0.62
C GLY A 119 4.15 -4.03 1.73
N GLY A 120 2.87 -4.34 1.44
CA GLY A 120 1.93 -4.89 2.41
C GLY A 120 2.15 -6.39 2.63
N ARG A 121 1.85 -6.85 3.85
CA ARG A 121 1.84 -8.28 4.20
C ARG A 121 0.41 -8.80 4.21
N PRO A 122 0.10 -9.93 3.54
CA PRO A 122 -1.21 -10.53 3.61
C PRO A 122 -1.48 -11.02 5.04
N VAL A 123 -2.63 -10.64 5.60
CA VAL A 123 -3.12 -11.19 6.86
C VAL A 123 -4.04 -12.36 6.52
N THR A 124 -3.66 -13.56 6.94
CA THR A 124 -4.40 -14.81 6.73
C THR A 124 -4.85 -15.40 8.07
N GLY A 125 -5.54 -16.55 8.05
CA GLY A 125 -5.95 -17.23 9.29
C GLY A 125 -7.11 -16.55 10.02
N TRP A 126 -7.94 -15.79 9.30
CA TRP A 126 -9.12 -15.15 9.86
C TRP A 126 -10.13 -16.17 10.38
N ARG A 127 -10.64 -15.91 11.58
CA ARG A 127 -11.71 -16.68 12.23
C ARG A 127 -12.89 -15.76 12.46
N ARG A 128 -14.09 -16.27 12.18
CA ARG A 128 -15.33 -15.57 12.46
C ARG A 128 -15.55 -15.56 13.97
N GLY A 129 -15.69 -14.37 14.53
CA GLY A 129 -16.12 -14.14 15.91
C GLY A 129 -17.60 -13.74 15.96
N GLU A 130 -18.01 -13.27 17.13
CA GLU A 130 -19.37 -12.81 17.37
C GLU A 130 -19.63 -11.42 16.78
N LYS A 131 -20.92 -11.07 16.62
CA LYS A 131 -21.37 -9.72 16.23
C LYS A 131 -20.71 -9.18 14.95
N GLY A 132 -20.37 -10.07 14.01
CA GLY A 132 -19.75 -9.71 12.73
C GLY A 132 -18.26 -9.37 12.82
N VAL A 133 -17.62 -9.55 13.98
CA VAL A 133 -16.18 -9.34 14.15
C VAL A 133 -15.41 -10.53 13.60
N TRP A 134 -14.36 -10.25 12.84
CA TRP A 134 -13.39 -11.26 12.40
C TRP A 134 -12.06 -11.02 13.09
N THR A 135 -11.34 -12.10 13.41
CA THR A 135 -10.08 -12.02 14.14
C THR A 135 -9.02 -12.88 13.49
N ALA A 136 -7.81 -12.35 13.35
CA ALA A 136 -6.62 -13.09 12.98
C ALA A 136 -5.54 -12.84 14.05
N GLN A 137 -4.85 -13.89 14.48
CA GLN A 137 -3.73 -13.76 15.42
C GLN A 137 -2.43 -13.52 14.63
N LEU A 138 -1.69 -12.49 15.03
CA LEU A 138 -0.43 -12.10 14.40
C LEU A 138 0.68 -12.08 15.46
N GLU A 139 1.35 -13.21 15.64
CA GLU A 139 2.38 -13.38 16.68
C GLU A 139 3.54 -12.39 16.54
N ASP A 140 3.98 -12.09 15.32
CA ASP A 140 5.03 -11.08 15.10
C ASP A 140 4.61 -9.67 15.54
N VAL A 141 3.30 -9.36 15.48
CA VAL A 141 2.77 -8.07 15.93
C VAL A 141 2.67 -8.05 17.45
N LYS A 142 2.18 -9.13 18.04
CA LYS A 142 2.12 -9.32 19.49
C LYS A 142 3.50 -9.24 20.14
N ASN A 143 4.52 -9.79 19.47
CA ASN A 143 5.92 -9.81 19.93
C ASN A 143 6.72 -8.56 19.51
N GLY A 144 6.07 -7.53 18.94
CA GLY A 144 6.72 -6.26 18.60
C GLY A 144 7.72 -6.30 17.44
N LYS A 145 7.74 -7.37 16.64
CA LYS A 145 8.59 -7.49 15.44
C LYS A 145 8.01 -6.75 14.24
N TRP A 146 6.70 -6.53 14.24
CA TRP A 146 5.98 -5.88 13.15
C TRP A 146 4.87 -4.97 13.70
N HIS A 147 4.78 -3.76 13.16
CA HIS A 147 3.71 -2.82 13.47
C HIS A 147 3.09 -2.30 12.18
N PHE A 148 1.79 -2.03 12.22
CA PHE A 148 1.07 -1.42 11.12
C PHE A 148 -0.02 -0.49 11.66
N ARG A 149 -0.43 0.47 10.82
CA ARG A 149 -1.47 1.46 11.15
C ARG A 149 -2.64 1.44 10.17
N GLU A 150 -2.51 0.62 9.13
CA GLU A 150 -3.43 0.56 8.01
C GLU A 150 -3.71 -0.89 7.70
N LEU A 151 -4.96 -1.16 7.37
CA LEU A 151 -5.44 -2.46 6.93
C LEU A 151 -6.24 -2.22 5.65
N PHE A 152 -6.07 -3.09 4.66
CA PHE A 152 -6.82 -3.03 3.41
C PHE A 152 -7.58 -4.35 3.24
N VAL A 153 -8.86 -4.26 2.91
CA VAL A 153 -9.74 -5.41 2.64
C VAL A 153 -10.23 -5.27 1.22
N ASN A 154 -9.89 -6.24 0.36
CA ASN A 154 -10.27 -6.25 -1.06
C ASN A 154 -9.94 -4.92 -1.78
N GLY A 155 -8.73 -4.39 -1.54
CA GLY A 155 -8.26 -3.13 -2.14
C GLY A 155 -8.80 -1.85 -1.48
N ARG A 156 -9.71 -1.94 -0.50
CA ARG A 156 -10.28 -0.78 0.20
C ARG A 156 -9.62 -0.61 1.57
N ARG A 157 -9.14 0.60 1.87
CA ARG A 157 -8.57 0.93 3.19
C ARG A 157 -9.67 0.85 4.25
N ALA A 158 -9.45 0.03 5.27
CA ALA A 158 -10.31 -0.05 6.44
C ALA A 158 -10.02 1.12 7.39
N VAL A 159 -11.03 1.48 8.19
CA VAL A 159 -10.87 2.51 9.22
C VAL A 159 -10.20 1.88 10.44
N ARG A 160 -9.03 2.41 10.84
CA ARG A 160 -8.44 2.07 12.14
C ARG A 160 -9.43 2.53 13.21
N ALA A 161 -9.84 1.61 14.08
CA ALA A 161 -10.83 1.89 15.14
C ALA A 161 -10.46 3.17 15.89
N ARG A 162 -11.42 4.09 15.98
CA ARG A 162 -11.25 5.42 16.57
C ARG A 162 -12.53 5.84 17.28
N SER A 163 -12.39 6.84 18.16
CA SER A 163 -13.49 7.59 18.73
C SER A 163 -13.14 9.09 18.73
N PRO A 164 -14.10 10.00 18.47
CA PRO A 164 -15.42 9.70 17.92
C PRO A 164 -15.29 9.17 16.47
N ASN A 165 -16.35 8.52 15.96
CA ASN A 165 -16.36 8.06 14.56
C ASN A 165 -16.33 9.24 13.57
N GLU A 166 -16.99 10.35 13.94
CA GLU A 166 -17.09 11.59 13.19
C GLU A 166 -16.65 12.78 14.05
N GLY A 167 -16.06 13.81 13.43
CA GLY A 167 -15.54 14.97 14.14
C GLY A 167 -14.36 14.65 15.07
N PHE A 168 -14.25 15.42 16.15
CA PHE A 168 -13.17 15.35 17.14
C PHE A 168 -13.68 15.73 18.53
N PHE A 169 -13.01 15.21 19.56
CA PHE A 169 -13.17 15.72 20.93
C PHE A 169 -12.42 17.05 21.07
N LYS A 170 -12.93 17.92 21.94
CA LYS A 170 -12.28 19.20 22.26
C LYS A 170 -11.37 19.03 23.47
N VAL A 171 -10.23 19.72 23.44
CA VAL A 171 -9.45 19.98 24.65
C VAL A 171 -10.21 21.05 25.45
N VAL A 172 -10.58 20.73 26.68
CA VAL A 172 -11.36 21.63 27.54
C VAL A 172 -10.44 22.66 28.17
N GLU A 173 -9.32 22.21 28.74
CA GLU A 173 -8.39 23.07 29.46
C GLU A 173 -7.00 22.45 29.48
N LEU A 174 -5.97 23.24 29.72
CA LEU A 174 -4.63 22.72 29.99
C LEU A 174 -4.51 22.27 31.45
N ALA A 175 -3.58 21.34 31.72
CA ALA A 175 -3.27 20.93 33.08
C ALA A 175 -2.76 22.14 33.91
N GLU A 176 -3.02 22.16 35.21
CA GLU A 176 -2.66 23.30 36.08
C GLU A 176 -1.18 23.69 35.97
N LYS A 177 -0.30 22.69 35.93
CA LYS A 177 1.16 22.88 35.78
C LYS A 177 1.55 23.63 34.50
N ASP A 178 0.69 23.63 33.48
CA ASP A 178 0.95 24.19 32.17
C ASP A 178 0.25 25.54 31.95
N LYS A 179 -0.59 26.02 32.88
CA LYS A 179 -1.25 27.35 32.86
C LYS A 179 -0.30 28.48 33.26
N LYS A 180 0.82 28.61 32.56
CA LYS A 180 1.84 29.64 32.82
C LYS A 180 1.62 30.88 31.97
N ALA A 181 1.65 32.05 32.59
CA ALA A 181 1.68 33.32 31.87
C ALA A 181 2.92 33.40 30.97
N GLY A 182 2.75 33.88 29.73
CA GLY A 182 3.84 34.00 28.76
C GLY A 182 4.30 32.69 28.09
N ALA A 183 3.64 31.56 28.35
CA ALA A 183 3.95 30.30 27.68
C ALA A 183 3.78 30.44 26.16
N ARG A 184 4.79 30.01 25.40
CA ARG A 184 4.77 30.10 23.93
C ARG A 184 3.93 28.97 23.33
N TRP A 185 3.37 29.24 22.16
CA TRP A 185 2.55 28.26 21.41
C TRP A 185 3.33 26.99 21.03
N ASN A 186 4.66 27.07 20.92
CA ASN A 186 5.57 25.95 20.65
C ASN A 186 6.12 25.25 21.91
N GLU A 187 5.61 25.60 23.09
CA GLU A 187 5.85 24.85 24.31
C GLU A 187 4.75 23.79 24.46
N GLY A 188 4.99 22.61 23.88
CA GLY A 188 4.07 21.49 24.00
C GLY A 188 3.91 20.98 25.43
N VAL A 189 2.78 20.31 25.67
CA VAL A 189 2.37 19.79 26.97
C VAL A 189 2.27 18.27 26.91
N ASP A 190 2.39 17.62 28.06
CA ASP A 190 2.17 16.18 28.20
C ASP A 190 0.80 15.86 28.81
N ALA A 191 0.00 16.86 29.17
CA ALA A 191 -1.31 16.66 29.77
C ALA A 191 -2.29 17.78 29.44
N PHE A 192 -3.58 17.43 29.40
CA PHE A 192 -4.67 18.39 29.31
C PHE A 192 -5.96 17.79 29.88
N LYS A 193 -6.93 18.65 30.20
CA LYS A 193 -8.27 18.24 30.62
C LYS A 193 -9.19 18.00 29.43
N PHE A 194 -10.02 16.98 29.55
CA PHE A 194 -11.02 16.58 28.56
C PHE A 194 -12.44 16.68 29.16
N LYS A 195 -13.48 16.57 28.33
CA LYS A 195 -14.85 16.57 28.83
C LYS A 195 -15.18 15.21 29.47
N PRO A 196 -15.80 15.15 30.66
CA PRO A 196 -16.18 13.88 31.28
C PRO A 196 -16.93 12.95 30.31
N GLY A 197 -16.43 11.72 30.18
CA GLY A 197 -16.99 10.69 29.29
C GLY A 197 -16.34 10.57 27.89
N ASP A 198 -15.58 11.57 27.42
CA ASP A 198 -14.90 11.51 26.11
C ASP A 198 -13.78 10.45 26.10
N LEU A 199 -13.02 10.37 27.20
CA LEU A 199 -11.93 9.43 27.41
C LEU A 199 -12.19 8.56 28.64
N LYS A 200 -11.58 7.36 28.65
CA LYS A 200 -11.70 6.38 29.75
C LYS A 200 -10.33 5.86 30.15
N ALA A 201 -10.21 5.33 31.35
CA ALA A 201 -9.03 4.61 31.81
C ALA A 201 -9.02 3.19 31.21
N TRP A 202 -8.60 3.08 29.94
CA TRP A 202 -8.46 1.78 29.27
C TRP A 202 -7.41 0.91 29.96
N ALA A 203 -7.61 -0.42 29.94
CA ALA A 203 -6.71 -1.39 30.56
C ALA A 203 -5.26 -1.34 30.02
N LYS A 204 -5.07 -0.84 28.79
CA LYS A 204 -3.76 -0.68 28.14
C LYS A 204 -3.63 0.72 27.54
N PRO A 205 -3.44 1.77 28.36
CA PRO A 205 -3.47 3.15 27.88
C PRO A 205 -2.34 3.43 26.87
N ASN A 206 -1.18 2.81 27.06
CA ASN A 206 -0.02 2.96 26.16
C ASN A 206 -0.24 2.38 24.74
N GLU A 207 -1.20 1.48 24.55
CA GLU A 207 -1.57 0.94 23.23
C GLU A 207 -2.59 1.84 22.51
N VAL A 208 -3.23 2.78 23.22
CA VAL A 208 -4.11 3.81 22.65
C VAL A 208 -3.26 4.92 22.04
N GLU A 209 -3.71 5.50 20.93
CA GLU A 209 -3.11 6.70 20.35
C GLU A 209 -4.15 7.82 20.30
N VAL A 210 -3.76 8.97 20.82
CA VAL A 210 -4.51 10.22 20.68
C VAL A 210 -3.87 11.04 19.58
N VAL A 211 -4.66 11.41 18.57
CA VAL A 211 -4.24 12.37 17.55
C VAL A 211 -4.67 13.75 18.03
N VAL A 212 -3.72 14.48 18.63
CA VAL A 212 -3.94 15.85 19.09
C VAL A 212 -3.86 16.77 17.88
N LEU A 213 -4.98 17.41 17.55
CA LEU A 213 -5.05 18.38 16.48
C LEU A 213 -4.52 19.72 16.97
N HIS A 214 -3.59 20.28 16.22
CA HIS A 214 -3.13 21.66 16.35
C HIS A 214 -3.58 22.43 15.11
N SER A 215 -3.31 23.73 15.06
CA SER A 215 -3.74 24.60 13.96
C SER A 215 -3.42 24.01 12.56
N TRP A 216 -2.14 23.77 12.26
CA TRP A 216 -1.70 23.28 10.93
C TRP A 216 -0.97 21.92 10.99
N ASN A 217 -0.99 21.23 12.13
CA ASN A 217 -0.31 19.95 12.28
C ASN A 217 -0.99 19.11 13.37
N THR A 218 -0.49 17.90 13.58
CA THR A 218 -1.01 16.99 14.62
C THR A 218 0.13 16.33 15.37
N SER A 219 -0.04 16.13 16.67
CA SER A 219 0.82 15.22 17.43
C SER A 219 0.11 13.88 17.64
N ARG A 220 0.85 12.76 17.52
CA ARG A 220 0.33 11.41 17.79
C ARG A 220 0.90 10.94 19.11
N MET A 221 0.05 10.90 20.14
CA MET A 221 0.47 10.71 21.52
C MET A 221 0.04 9.34 22.04
N ARG A 222 0.93 8.67 22.79
CA ARG A 222 0.56 7.49 23.59
C ARG A 222 0.15 7.92 24.97
N ILE A 223 -0.90 7.31 25.50
CA ILE A 223 -1.43 7.65 26.83
C ILE A 223 -0.56 6.99 27.90
N ALA A 224 -0.10 7.79 28.87
CA ALA A 224 0.53 7.29 30.09
C ALA A 224 -0.55 6.94 31.13
N SER A 225 -1.50 7.85 31.37
CA SER A 225 -2.62 7.64 32.30
C SER A 225 -3.83 8.51 31.93
N VAL A 226 -5.00 8.11 32.42
CA VAL A 226 -6.24 8.89 32.40
C VAL A 226 -6.81 8.89 33.81
N ASP A 227 -6.97 10.08 34.39
CA ASP A 227 -7.76 10.28 35.60
C ASP A 227 -9.17 10.71 35.19
N GLU A 228 -10.14 9.80 35.29
CA GLU A 228 -11.53 10.09 34.91
C GLU A 228 -12.24 11.04 35.89
N LYS A 229 -11.80 11.11 37.16
CA LYS A 229 -12.42 11.99 38.16
C LYS A 229 -12.01 13.43 37.92
N GLU A 230 -10.71 13.65 37.70
CA GLU A 230 -10.16 14.97 37.38
C GLU A 230 -10.28 15.33 35.90
N SER A 231 -10.78 14.41 35.08
CA SER A 231 -10.85 14.50 33.61
C SER A 231 -9.52 14.91 33.00
N LEU A 232 -8.42 14.32 33.47
CA LEU A 232 -7.05 14.64 33.07
C LEU A 232 -6.43 13.48 32.31
N ILE A 233 -5.97 13.74 31.08
CA ILE A 233 -5.15 12.79 30.33
C ILE A 233 -3.67 13.19 30.44
N THR A 234 -2.79 12.21 30.65
CA THR A 234 -1.33 12.39 30.61
C THR A 234 -0.74 11.47 29.55
N PHE A 235 0.24 11.97 28.78
CA PHE A 235 0.93 11.27 27.70
C PHE A 235 2.34 10.84 28.09
N THR A 236 2.89 9.88 27.36
CA THR A 236 4.26 9.40 27.56
C THR A 236 5.34 10.36 27.03
N ALA A 237 4.93 11.45 26.37
CA ALA A 237 5.79 12.48 25.80
C ALA A 237 5.01 13.80 25.73
N LYS A 238 5.71 14.90 25.41
CA LYS A 238 5.06 16.19 25.14
C LYS A 238 4.56 16.28 23.70
N THR A 239 3.46 16.98 23.49
CA THR A 239 3.01 17.40 22.16
C THR A 239 4.06 18.30 21.51
N THR A 240 3.98 18.48 20.19
CA THR A 240 4.87 19.41 19.47
C THR A 240 4.51 20.86 19.78
N PHE A 241 3.22 21.15 19.82
CA PHE A 241 2.67 22.48 20.12
C PHE A 241 1.70 22.39 21.29
N ARG A 242 1.49 23.54 21.94
CA ARG A 242 0.46 23.69 22.95
C ARG A 242 -0.92 23.52 22.28
N PRO A 243 -1.76 22.57 22.71
CA PRO A 243 -3.07 22.40 22.13
C PRO A 243 -3.94 23.63 22.45
N LEU A 244 -4.82 23.97 21.52
CA LEU A 244 -5.83 24.99 21.74
C LEU A 244 -6.91 24.41 22.65
N ALA A 245 -7.14 25.06 23.79
CA ALA A 245 -8.35 24.85 24.58
C ALA A 245 -9.49 25.60 23.87
N TRP A 246 -10.58 24.90 23.60
CA TRP A 246 -11.76 25.47 22.94
C TRP A 246 -12.93 25.44 23.91
N ASP A 247 -13.23 26.60 24.46
CA ASP A 247 -14.46 26.93 25.19
C ASP A 247 -15.71 26.57 24.34
#